data_AF-A0A1G9D8G6-F1
#
_entry.id   AF-A0A1G9D8G6-F1
#
_cell.length_a   1.000
_cell.length_b   1.000
_cell.length_c   1.000
_cell.angle_alpha   90.00
_cell.angle_beta   90.00
_cell.angle_gamma   90.00
#
_symmetry.space_group_name_H-M   'P 1'
#
loop_
_entity.id
_entity.type
_entity.pdbx_description
1 polymer ?
#
loop_
_entity_poly.entity_id
_entity_poly.type
_entity_poly.pdbx_seq_one_letter_code
_entity_poly.pdbx_strand_id
1 'polypeptide(L)'
;MSKRKQQLMAAFSFCLGVSQTHAGGAGVNLQDLTNGDPFFYTSDINIAPGDKMEKVLGAGRPNKTHSGIPHLPVYFGYMNTNSTYRFVNVNEQVFTMIGEGKHGLWRAQESGFVREYLKKGQKGLPVDSDLMAAQNQKMINEQYAARLPDESWGGYKYPDQKISADGTLNFIDLPITHPKYQGKYDSHTPIDLPTWYCTMSESDYPYAQQAMNFAFAQEVANKIGPLGKRAGLDVKENYTKVIRLKHFSDASAWVNIGQEGKNQLHAKWTAINADKTRAEFYVVERNFFNRPFLFVMAVFDNEDNQDFRYIRPDGAYYEAIKTRINPAEVKTEVTSQPRFWLNDGSLSKAVGLPVYGVHHPDRAAYDAGGACPLKGGDWGRYPNVSGGSGWPTQYEEVTPLCDAVLVDIKFTTNLDGRDWRDPNKYLANAGKGTQSIVYKMQPGKYGEFTDPYNKKRGAMNGESMNVPDTLTLTFPAVSKPVDYVQPPQLLGQAGPVPTELSTCRPVINQASFDKGVITK
;
A
#
# COMPACT_ATOMS: atom_id res chain seq x y z
N MET A 1 -74.19 -28.98 41.08
CA MET A 1 -73.07 -29.07 42.03
C MET A 1 -71.75 -28.83 41.30
N SER A 2 -71.03 -27.80 41.75
CA SER A 2 -69.55 -27.70 41.81
C SER A 2 -68.74 -27.60 40.49
N LYS A 3 -68.38 -26.35 40.10
CA LYS A 3 -67.01 -25.74 40.15
C LYS A 3 -66.05 -26.31 39.07
N ARG A 4 -65.31 -25.53 38.28
CA ARG A 4 -64.98 -24.10 38.19
C ARG A 4 -64.14 -23.94 36.89
N LYS A 5 -64.36 -22.82 36.17
CA LYS A 5 -63.36 -21.88 35.57
C LYS A 5 -62.21 -22.48 34.72
N GLN A 6 -61.81 -21.95 33.56
CA GLN A 6 -61.71 -20.54 33.16
C GLN A 6 -61.43 -20.46 31.66
N GLN A 7 -61.90 -19.39 31.04
CA GLN A 7 -61.64 -18.98 29.65
C GLN A 7 -60.15 -18.77 29.37
N LEU A 8 -59.70 -19.10 28.16
CA LEU A 8 -58.69 -18.32 27.45
C LEU A 8 -59.28 -17.91 26.10
N MET A 9 -59.63 -16.62 25.99
CA MET A 9 -59.80 -15.96 24.71
C MET A 9 -58.44 -15.89 24.03
N ALA A 10 -58.40 -16.30 22.77
CA ALA A 10 -57.34 -15.94 21.85
C ALA A 10 -57.43 -14.43 21.60
N ALA A 11 -56.54 -13.67 22.20
CA ALA A 11 -56.29 -12.27 21.88
C ALA A 11 -54.88 -12.15 21.33
N PHE A 12 -54.82 -11.61 20.12
CA PHE A 12 -53.64 -11.15 19.41
C PHE A 12 -52.58 -10.52 20.35
N SER A 13 -51.37 -11.06 20.31
CA SER A 13 -50.16 -10.25 20.32
C SER A 13 -49.32 -10.72 19.16
N PHE A 14 -49.45 -9.99 18.05
CA PHE A 14 -48.42 -9.85 17.04
C PHE A 14 -47.11 -9.54 17.79
N CYS A 15 -46.23 -10.54 17.92
CA CYS A 15 -44.82 -10.23 18.11
C CYS A 15 -44.41 -9.52 16.81
N LEU A 16 -44.41 -8.19 16.87
CA LEU A 16 -43.56 -7.34 16.07
C LEU A 16 -42.14 -7.87 16.26
N GLY A 17 -41.77 -8.85 15.44
CA GLY A 17 -40.40 -8.95 15.00
C GLY A 17 -40.10 -7.57 14.43
N VAL A 18 -39.30 -6.80 15.17
CA VAL A 18 -38.62 -5.66 14.59
C VAL A 18 -37.57 -6.28 13.66
N SER A 19 -38.08 -6.78 12.53
CA SER A 19 -37.47 -6.54 11.24
C SER A 19 -37.27 -5.03 11.19
N GLN A 20 -36.07 -4.56 11.59
CA GLN A 20 -35.55 -3.39 10.92
C GLN A 20 -35.32 -3.82 9.48
N THR A 21 -36.41 -3.85 8.72
CA THR A 21 -36.39 -3.53 7.32
C THR A 21 -35.62 -2.22 7.23
N HIS A 22 -34.36 -2.32 6.82
CA HIS A 22 -33.66 -1.22 6.17
C HIS A 22 -34.41 -1.00 4.85
N ALA A 23 -35.61 -0.44 4.96
CA ALA A 23 -36.39 0.07 3.86
C ALA A 23 -35.72 1.38 3.48
N GLY A 24 -34.84 1.27 2.51
CA GLY A 24 -34.11 2.37 1.93
C GLY A 24 -33.03 1.77 1.06
N GLY A 25 -33.30 1.63 -0.24
CA GLY A 25 -32.27 1.44 -1.25
C GLY A 25 -31.37 2.67 -1.31
N ALA A 26 -30.54 2.84 -0.29
CA ALA A 26 -29.38 3.70 -0.28
C ALA A 26 -28.22 2.79 -0.65
N GLY A 27 -27.58 3.09 -1.78
CA GLY A 27 -26.53 2.27 -2.37
C GLY A 27 -25.46 1.89 -1.33
N VAL A 28 -25.06 0.62 -1.35
CA VAL A 28 -23.85 0.16 -0.64
C VAL A 28 -22.73 1.15 -0.99
N ASN A 29 -22.17 1.82 0.01
CA ASN A 29 -21.04 2.69 -0.20
C ASN A 29 -19.82 1.81 -0.51
N LEU A 30 -19.54 1.58 -1.79
CA LEU A 30 -18.38 0.80 -2.20
C LEU A 30 -17.05 1.46 -1.81
N GLN A 31 -17.04 2.76 -1.45
CA GLN A 31 -15.84 3.45 -0.95
C GLN A 31 -15.57 3.12 0.53
N ASP A 32 -16.56 2.63 1.27
CA ASP A 32 -16.46 2.38 2.69
C ASP A 32 -17.30 1.17 3.10
N LEU A 33 -16.67 0.01 3.11
CA LEU A 33 -17.31 -1.25 3.50
C LEU A 33 -17.48 -1.40 5.02
N THR A 34 -16.93 -0.46 5.81
CA THR A 34 -17.06 -0.43 7.27
C THR A 34 -18.10 0.57 7.75
N ASN A 35 -18.68 1.37 6.84
CA ASN A 35 -19.48 2.55 7.14
C ASN A 35 -18.77 3.52 8.11
N GLY A 36 -17.45 3.61 8.01
CA GLY A 36 -16.58 4.48 8.79
C GLY A 36 -16.35 3.98 10.21
N ASP A 37 -16.88 2.81 10.55
CA ASP A 37 -16.75 2.20 11.86
C ASP A 37 -15.61 1.15 11.85
N PRO A 38 -14.40 1.51 12.31
CA PRO A 38 -13.28 0.59 12.31
C PRO A 38 -13.47 -0.60 13.27
N PHE A 39 -14.48 -0.56 14.12
CA PHE A 39 -14.79 -1.63 15.06
C PHE A 39 -16.04 -2.41 14.68
N PHE A 40 -16.51 -2.32 13.43
CA PHE A 40 -17.82 -2.80 12.96
C PHE A 40 -18.28 -4.17 13.52
N TYR A 41 -17.36 -5.08 13.82
CA TYR A 41 -17.62 -6.39 14.46
C TYR A 41 -18.10 -6.33 15.93
N THR A 42 -18.18 -5.13 16.52
CA THR A 42 -18.80 -4.85 17.82
C THR A 42 -19.92 -3.82 17.72
N SER A 43 -20.35 -3.46 16.49
CA SER A 43 -21.32 -2.39 16.26
C SER A 43 -22.71 -2.70 16.82
N ASP A 44 -23.04 -3.99 16.96
CA ASP A 44 -24.28 -4.52 17.51
C ASP A 44 -24.21 -4.74 19.04
N ILE A 45 -23.05 -4.51 19.67
CA ILE A 45 -22.85 -4.74 21.10
C ILE A 45 -22.92 -3.41 21.85
N ASN A 46 -23.87 -3.34 22.79
CA ASN A 46 -23.98 -2.23 23.73
C ASN A 46 -24.22 -2.76 25.14
N ILE A 47 -23.27 -2.54 26.04
CA ILE A 47 -23.32 -3.03 27.42
C ILE A 47 -24.08 -2.01 28.26
N ALA A 48 -25.25 -2.41 28.75
CA ALA A 48 -26.07 -1.55 29.60
C ALA A 48 -25.39 -1.30 30.95
N PRO A 49 -25.57 -0.11 31.56
CA PRO A 49 -25.20 0.12 32.95
C PRO A 49 -25.89 -0.91 33.87
N GLY A 50 -25.12 -1.52 34.76
CA GLY A 50 -25.56 -2.60 35.65
C GLY A 50 -25.47 -4.00 35.06
N ASP A 51 -25.12 -4.17 33.78
CA ASP A 51 -24.88 -5.48 33.20
C ASP A 51 -23.67 -6.16 33.88
N LYS A 52 -23.73 -7.48 34.06
CA LYS A 52 -22.63 -8.26 34.66
C LYS A 52 -21.30 -8.09 33.92
N MET A 53 -21.34 -7.80 32.61
CA MET A 53 -20.19 -7.56 31.75
C MET A 53 -19.63 -6.14 31.86
N GLU A 54 -20.38 -5.17 32.41
CA GLU A 54 -19.92 -3.79 32.59
C GLU A 54 -18.61 -3.74 33.40
N LYS A 55 -18.52 -4.53 34.46
CA LYS A 55 -17.31 -4.62 35.32
C LYS A 55 -16.06 -5.10 34.57
N VAL A 56 -16.26 -5.75 33.43
CA VAL A 56 -15.19 -6.36 32.64
C VAL A 56 -14.83 -5.50 31.43
N LEU A 57 -15.84 -5.05 30.69
CA LEU A 57 -15.69 -4.41 29.37
C LEU A 57 -16.03 -2.92 29.38
N GLY A 58 -16.63 -2.40 30.46
CA GLY A 58 -17.19 -1.05 30.53
C GLY A 58 -18.64 -1.00 30.06
N ALA A 59 -19.33 0.11 30.35
CA ALA A 59 -20.65 0.40 29.78
C ALA A 59 -20.48 0.96 28.36
N GLY A 60 -21.49 0.74 27.51
CA GLY A 60 -21.46 1.15 26.12
C GLY A 60 -20.89 0.08 25.19
N ARG A 61 -20.38 0.52 24.04
CA ARG A 61 -19.71 -0.35 23.07
C ARG A 61 -18.35 -0.82 23.63
N PRO A 62 -18.06 -2.13 23.66
CA PRO A 62 -16.79 -2.62 24.13
C PRO A 62 -15.66 -2.19 23.18
N ASN A 63 -14.57 -1.68 23.74
CA ASN A 63 -13.36 -1.28 23.01
C ASN A 63 -12.12 -2.12 23.40
N LYS A 64 -12.32 -3.17 24.18
CA LYS A 64 -11.29 -4.09 24.66
C LYS A 64 -11.87 -5.47 24.94
N THR A 65 -11.00 -6.48 24.98
CA THR A 65 -11.33 -7.84 25.38
C THR A 65 -11.44 -7.97 26.91
N HIS A 66 -11.96 -9.11 27.39
CA HIS A 66 -11.99 -9.46 28.82
C HIS A 66 -10.59 -9.41 29.47
N SER A 67 -9.55 -9.77 28.72
CA SER A 67 -8.16 -9.70 29.18
C SER A 67 -7.62 -8.26 29.30
N GLY A 68 -8.41 -7.25 28.93
CA GLY A 68 -8.02 -5.84 28.93
C GLY A 68 -7.20 -5.42 27.72
N ILE A 69 -7.12 -6.27 26.69
CA ILE A 69 -6.41 -5.97 25.45
C ILE A 69 -7.33 -5.14 24.55
N PRO A 70 -6.90 -3.98 24.01
CA PRO A 70 -7.74 -3.16 23.13
C PRO A 70 -8.25 -3.95 21.92
N HIS A 71 -9.47 -3.63 21.48
CA HIS A 71 -9.91 -4.01 20.15
C HIS A 71 -9.08 -3.25 19.12
N LEU A 72 -8.68 -3.95 18.07
CA LEU A 72 -7.92 -3.38 16.96
C LEU A 72 -8.85 -3.18 15.76
N PRO A 73 -8.56 -2.17 14.92
CA PRO A 73 -9.49 -1.75 13.88
C PRO A 73 -9.48 -2.72 12.69
N VAL A 74 -10.55 -2.68 11.90
CA VAL A 74 -10.65 -3.35 10.62
C VAL A 74 -11.04 -2.33 9.56
N TYR A 75 -10.33 -2.36 8.43
CA TYR A 75 -10.63 -1.54 7.25
C TYR A 75 -10.60 -2.41 6.01
N PHE A 76 -11.50 -2.14 5.08
CA PHE A 76 -11.50 -2.77 3.76
C PHE A 76 -11.53 -1.68 2.69
N GLY A 77 -10.93 -1.99 1.55
CA GLY A 77 -10.96 -1.13 0.38
C GLY A 77 -10.50 -1.86 -0.85
N TYR A 78 -10.51 -1.16 -1.97
CA TYR A 78 -9.98 -1.68 -3.21
C TYR A 78 -9.41 -0.57 -4.08
N MET A 79 -8.62 -0.98 -5.05
CA MET A 79 -8.09 -0.12 -6.10
C MET A 79 -8.40 -0.77 -7.44
N ASN A 80 -8.49 0.03 -8.49
CA ASN A 80 -8.68 -0.51 -9.82
C ASN A 80 -7.97 0.33 -10.88
N THR A 81 -7.51 -0.37 -11.91
CA THR A 81 -6.96 0.20 -13.14
C THR A 81 -7.52 -0.63 -14.29
N ASN A 82 -8.21 0.00 -15.24
CA ASN A 82 -8.79 -0.64 -16.43
C ASN A 82 -9.69 -1.84 -16.10
N SER A 83 -10.60 -1.67 -15.13
CA SER A 83 -11.51 -2.72 -14.65
C SER A 83 -10.84 -3.97 -14.06
N THR A 84 -9.55 -3.93 -13.77
CA THR A 84 -8.87 -4.96 -12.96
C THR A 84 -8.79 -4.48 -11.51
N TYR A 85 -9.28 -5.29 -10.58
CA TYR A 85 -9.48 -4.92 -9.18
C TYR A 85 -8.46 -5.59 -8.27
N ARG A 86 -7.95 -4.83 -7.29
CA ARG A 86 -7.05 -5.31 -6.25
C ARG A 86 -7.58 -4.84 -4.90
N PHE A 87 -7.79 -5.79 -4.01
CA PHE A 87 -8.40 -5.56 -2.71
C PHE A 87 -7.32 -5.32 -1.68
N VAL A 88 -7.55 -4.33 -0.81
CA VAL A 88 -6.71 -4.06 0.34
C VAL A 88 -7.54 -4.14 1.59
N ASN A 89 -6.97 -4.67 2.65
CA ASN A 89 -7.63 -4.75 3.93
C ASN A 89 -6.61 -4.68 5.04
N VAL A 90 -7.03 -4.08 6.13
CA VAL A 90 -6.35 -4.11 7.40
C VAL A 90 -7.25 -4.85 8.36
N ASN A 91 -6.77 -5.97 8.88
CA ASN A 91 -7.43 -6.66 9.98
C ASN A 91 -6.50 -6.56 11.17
N GLU A 92 -6.93 -5.78 12.16
CA GLU A 92 -6.14 -5.42 13.34
C GLU A 92 -4.87 -4.62 12.99
N GLN A 93 -3.71 -5.27 12.98
CA GLN A 93 -2.40 -4.71 12.61
C GLN A 93 -1.77 -5.49 11.44
N VAL A 94 -2.57 -6.21 10.66
CA VAL A 94 -2.11 -6.94 9.48
C VAL A 94 -2.72 -6.32 8.23
N PHE A 95 -1.88 -5.80 7.35
CA PHE A 95 -2.27 -5.36 6.02
C PHE A 95 -2.14 -6.51 5.03
N THR A 96 -3.13 -6.65 4.15
CA THR A 96 -3.07 -7.54 2.99
C THR A 96 -3.51 -6.83 1.72
N MET A 97 -2.91 -7.22 0.60
CA MET A 97 -3.26 -6.79 -0.74
C MET A 97 -3.38 -8.02 -1.64
N ILE A 98 -4.55 -8.23 -2.24
CA ILE A 98 -4.85 -9.40 -3.09
C ILE A 98 -5.50 -8.94 -4.39
N GLY A 99 -4.99 -9.41 -5.51
CA GLY A 99 -5.47 -9.10 -6.86
C GLY A 99 -5.15 -10.24 -7.83
N GLU A 100 -4.90 -9.87 -9.07
CA GLU A 100 -4.50 -10.81 -10.12
C GLU A 100 -3.09 -11.39 -9.93
N GLY A 101 -2.92 -12.62 -10.40
CA GLY A 101 -1.59 -13.20 -10.59
C GLY A 101 -0.90 -12.58 -11.80
N LYS A 102 0.43 -12.60 -11.79
CA LYS A 102 1.25 -12.16 -12.93
C LYS A 102 0.91 -10.74 -13.40
N HIS A 103 0.85 -9.78 -12.48
CA HIS A 103 0.72 -8.37 -12.78
C HIS A 103 2.01 -7.81 -13.36
N GLY A 104 1.94 -7.21 -14.55
CA GLY A 104 3.10 -6.67 -15.24
C GLY A 104 3.60 -5.34 -14.70
N LEU A 105 4.92 -5.19 -14.68
CA LEU A 105 5.63 -4.03 -14.17
C LEU A 105 6.50 -3.40 -15.25
N TRP A 106 6.71 -2.09 -15.14
CA TRP A 106 7.62 -1.32 -15.99
C TRP A 106 8.86 -0.91 -15.20
N ARG A 107 10.02 -1.12 -15.80
CA ARG A 107 11.30 -0.64 -15.29
C ARG A 107 11.34 0.88 -15.35
N ALA A 108 11.84 1.49 -14.28
CA ALA A 108 12.20 2.89 -14.24
C ALA A 108 13.30 3.10 -13.21
N GLN A 109 14.08 4.17 -13.30
CA GLN A 109 15.15 4.42 -12.35
C GLN A 109 15.25 5.89 -11.99
N GLU A 110 15.23 6.18 -10.69
CA GLU A 110 15.41 7.52 -10.16
C GLU A 110 16.80 8.07 -10.49
N SER A 111 16.86 9.36 -10.80
CA SER A 111 18.08 10.06 -11.17
C SER A 111 18.79 10.74 -9.99
N GLY A 112 18.28 10.53 -8.77
CA GLY A 112 18.77 11.23 -7.56
C GLY A 112 18.39 12.72 -7.50
N PHE A 113 17.42 13.15 -8.31
CA PHE A 113 16.84 14.49 -8.29
C PHE A 113 15.45 14.51 -7.67
N VAL A 114 15.07 15.69 -7.21
CA VAL A 114 13.70 16.09 -6.87
C VAL A 114 13.33 17.23 -7.80
N ARG A 115 12.20 17.09 -8.50
CA ARG A 115 11.64 18.18 -9.30
C ARG A 115 10.83 19.11 -8.41
N GLU A 116 11.20 20.38 -8.41
CA GLU A 116 10.59 21.45 -7.65
C GLU A 116 9.83 22.37 -8.63
N TYR A 117 8.51 22.48 -8.46
CA TYR A 117 7.63 23.26 -9.33
C TYR A 117 7.44 24.67 -8.80
N LEU A 118 7.39 25.66 -9.69
CA LEU A 118 7.10 27.05 -9.36
C LEU A 118 5.65 27.15 -8.85
N LYS A 119 5.49 27.70 -7.64
CA LYS A 119 4.17 27.97 -7.03
C LYS A 119 3.43 29.03 -7.84
N LYS A 120 2.11 28.89 -7.96
CA LYS A 120 1.23 29.85 -8.64
C LYS A 120 1.44 31.28 -8.12
N GLY A 121 1.65 32.21 -9.05
CA GLY A 121 1.82 33.64 -8.77
C GLY A 121 3.20 34.05 -8.24
N GLN A 122 4.14 33.11 -8.11
CA GLN A 122 5.52 33.42 -7.77
C GLN A 122 6.37 33.71 -9.01
N LYS A 123 7.55 34.29 -8.82
CA LYS A 123 8.49 34.64 -9.89
C LYS A 123 9.44 33.47 -10.16
N GLY A 124 9.64 33.07 -11.41
CA GLY A 124 10.63 32.04 -11.70
C GLY A 124 12.07 32.55 -11.64
N LEU A 125 13.01 31.63 -11.42
CA LEU A 125 14.44 31.83 -11.64
C LEU A 125 14.72 32.01 -13.15
N PRO A 126 15.67 32.87 -13.56
CA PRO A 126 16.18 32.89 -14.93
C PRO A 126 16.72 31.51 -15.38
N VAL A 127 16.65 31.20 -16.67
CA VAL A 127 17.00 29.88 -17.25
C VAL A 127 18.40 29.39 -16.89
N ASP A 128 19.37 30.29 -16.78
CA ASP A 128 20.78 29.97 -16.53
C ASP A 128 21.20 30.18 -15.06
N SER A 129 20.24 30.21 -14.15
CA SER A 129 20.53 30.37 -12.72
C SER A 129 21.31 29.19 -12.16
N ASP A 130 22.43 29.47 -11.49
CA ASP A 130 23.13 28.45 -10.69
C ASP A 130 22.26 28.06 -9.48
N LEU A 131 21.66 26.88 -9.55
CA LEU A 131 20.75 26.37 -8.53
C LEU A 131 21.48 26.14 -7.19
N MET A 132 22.80 25.92 -7.19
CA MET A 132 23.59 25.71 -5.98
C MET A 132 24.01 27.03 -5.29
N ALA A 133 23.90 28.16 -5.99
CA ALA A 133 24.40 29.43 -5.49
C ALA A 133 23.58 29.97 -4.30
N ALA A 134 24.27 30.48 -3.28
CA ALA A 134 23.65 30.95 -2.04
C ALA A 134 22.58 32.02 -2.26
N GLN A 135 22.77 32.92 -3.23
CA GLN A 135 21.82 33.99 -3.56
C GLN A 135 20.46 33.47 -4.07
N ASN A 136 20.42 32.26 -4.65
CA ASN A 136 19.19 31.67 -5.20
C ASN A 136 18.42 30.84 -4.16
N GLN A 137 19.05 30.47 -3.04
CA GLN A 137 18.48 29.57 -2.04
C GLN A 137 17.17 30.09 -1.44
N LYS A 138 17.10 31.40 -1.15
CA LYS A 138 15.86 32.00 -0.62
C LYS A 138 14.70 31.83 -1.59
N MET A 139 14.92 32.15 -2.86
CA MET A 139 13.92 32.01 -3.91
C MET A 139 13.50 30.55 -4.11
N ILE A 140 14.46 29.63 -4.16
CA ILE A 140 14.22 28.19 -4.28
C ILE A 140 13.35 27.65 -3.12
N ASN A 141 13.61 28.09 -1.90
CA ASN A 141 12.86 27.65 -0.72
C ASN A 141 11.45 28.23 -0.66
N GLU A 142 11.30 29.51 -0.99
CA GLU A 142 10.03 30.23 -0.85
C GLU A 142 9.08 29.99 -2.04
N GLN A 143 9.63 29.91 -3.26
CA GLN A 143 8.84 30.02 -4.50
C GLN A 143 8.64 28.69 -5.22
N TYR A 144 9.46 27.68 -4.92
CA TYR A 144 9.34 26.35 -5.51
C TYR A 144 8.98 25.29 -4.46
N ALA A 145 8.25 24.27 -4.89
CA ALA A 145 7.92 23.12 -4.06
C ALA A 145 7.85 21.82 -4.89
N ALA A 146 8.33 20.71 -4.33
CA ALA A 146 8.19 19.39 -4.94
C ALA A 146 6.73 18.96 -5.15
N ARG A 147 5.80 19.55 -4.38
CA ARG A 147 4.36 19.27 -4.42
C ARG A 147 3.56 20.55 -4.24
N LEU A 148 2.49 20.69 -5.02
CA LEU A 148 1.60 21.86 -5.01
C LEU A 148 0.15 21.40 -4.83
N PRO A 149 -0.23 20.79 -3.68
CA PRO A 149 -1.53 20.13 -3.52
C PRO A 149 -2.72 21.07 -3.81
N ASP A 150 -2.61 22.34 -3.43
CA ASP A 150 -3.65 23.36 -3.64
C ASP A 150 -3.86 23.72 -5.14
N GLU A 151 -2.91 23.35 -6.01
CA GLU A 151 -2.99 23.58 -7.46
C GLU A 151 -3.53 22.36 -8.23
N SER A 152 -3.79 21.24 -7.55
CA SER A 152 -4.27 19.98 -8.15
C SER A 152 -3.45 19.60 -9.40
N TRP A 153 -4.08 19.26 -10.52
CA TRP A 153 -3.40 18.87 -11.76
C TRP A 153 -2.56 20.02 -12.35
N GLY A 154 -2.98 21.27 -12.12
CA GLY A 154 -2.31 22.46 -12.63
C GLY A 154 -0.94 22.71 -11.99
N GLY A 155 -0.64 22.09 -10.84
CA GLY A 155 0.68 22.17 -10.22
C GLY A 155 1.76 21.41 -10.98
N TYR A 156 1.39 20.38 -11.75
CA TYR A 156 2.34 19.70 -12.62
C TYR A 156 2.60 20.53 -13.89
N LYS A 157 3.88 20.68 -14.25
CA LYS A 157 4.32 21.38 -15.46
C LYS A 157 4.96 20.35 -16.39
N TYR A 158 4.47 20.28 -17.62
CA TYR A 158 4.97 19.35 -18.63
C TYR A 158 6.40 19.72 -19.06
N PRO A 159 7.19 18.78 -19.62
CA PRO A 159 8.55 19.06 -20.08
C PRO A 159 8.67 20.25 -21.03
N ASP A 160 7.71 20.41 -21.95
CA ASP A 160 7.64 21.51 -22.91
C ASP A 160 7.26 22.86 -22.27
N GLN A 161 6.92 22.86 -20.98
CA GLN A 161 6.60 24.04 -20.18
C GLN A 161 7.73 24.43 -19.24
N LYS A 162 8.96 23.88 -19.38
CA LYS A 162 10.09 24.23 -18.49
C LYS A 162 10.32 25.73 -18.39
N ILE A 163 10.19 26.43 -19.51
CA ILE A 163 10.36 27.89 -19.60
C ILE A 163 8.99 28.53 -19.75
N SER A 164 8.66 29.46 -18.89
CA SER A 164 7.44 30.27 -18.96
C SER A 164 7.53 31.34 -20.06
N ALA A 165 6.38 31.95 -20.39
CA ALA A 165 6.30 33.00 -21.40
C ALA A 165 7.16 34.24 -21.08
N ASP A 166 7.48 34.48 -19.80
CA ASP A 166 8.35 35.56 -19.34
C ASP A 166 9.84 35.17 -19.28
N GLY A 167 10.20 33.98 -19.79
CA GLY A 167 11.60 33.53 -19.87
C GLY A 167 12.17 33.02 -18.55
N THR A 168 11.34 32.58 -17.61
CA THR A 168 11.76 32.03 -16.31
C THR A 168 11.47 30.53 -16.19
N LEU A 169 12.02 29.88 -15.16
CA LEU A 169 11.91 28.44 -14.94
C LEU A 169 10.60 28.10 -14.20
N ASN A 170 9.69 27.38 -14.86
CA ASN A 170 8.47 26.85 -14.24
C ASN A 170 8.73 25.65 -13.32
N PHE A 171 9.86 24.98 -13.48
CA PHE A 171 10.34 23.96 -12.57
C PHE A 171 11.88 23.89 -12.61
N ILE A 172 12.45 23.38 -11.53
CA ILE A 172 13.88 23.15 -11.35
C ILE A 172 14.11 21.74 -10.83
N ASP A 173 15.21 21.10 -11.23
CA ASP A 173 15.58 19.76 -10.77
C ASP A 173 16.78 19.90 -9.82
N LEU A 174 16.62 19.51 -8.56
CA LEU A 174 17.63 19.67 -7.52
C LEU A 174 18.16 18.29 -7.08
N PRO A 175 19.48 18.07 -6.95
CA PRO A 175 20.01 16.84 -6.35
C PRO A 175 19.53 16.72 -4.91
N ILE A 176 19.34 15.49 -4.42
CA ILE A 176 18.94 15.25 -3.02
C ILE A 176 19.95 15.82 -2.00
N THR A 177 21.17 16.15 -2.42
CA THR A 177 22.20 16.82 -1.62
C THR A 177 22.10 18.35 -1.62
N HIS A 178 21.13 18.94 -2.33
CA HIS A 178 20.97 20.38 -2.43
C HIS A 178 20.67 21.01 -1.06
N PRO A 179 21.19 22.23 -0.74
CA PRO A 179 21.01 22.87 0.58
C PRO A 179 19.57 23.02 1.06
N LYS A 180 18.59 23.12 0.13
CA LYS A 180 17.13 23.07 0.42
C LYS A 180 16.74 21.93 1.36
N TYR A 181 17.38 20.76 1.23
CA TYR A 181 17.05 19.57 2.01
C TYR A 181 17.81 19.48 3.34
N GLN A 182 18.56 20.52 3.72
CA GLN A 182 19.16 20.67 5.05
C GLN A 182 20.01 19.45 5.48
N GLY A 183 20.75 18.86 4.55
CA GLY A 183 21.62 17.71 4.80
C GLY A 183 20.91 16.38 5.07
N LYS A 184 19.59 16.32 4.93
CA LYS A 184 18.75 15.13 5.18
C LYS A 184 19.23 13.87 4.46
N TYR A 185 19.90 14.03 3.32
CA TYR A 185 20.35 12.95 2.44
C TYR A 185 21.88 12.90 2.25
N ASP A 186 22.67 13.59 3.08
CA ASP A 186 24.14 13.66 2.91
C ASP A 186 24.82 12.30 3.07
N SER A 187 24.25 11.43 3.89
CA SER A 187 24.71 10.04 4.09
C SER A 187 23.89 9.02 3.29
N HIS A 188 23.10 9.46 2.31
CA HIS A 188 22.28 8.57 1.50
C HIS A 188 23.16 7.67 0.63
N THR A 189 22.86 6.36 0.62
CA THR A 189 23.53 5.37 -0.23
C THR A 189 23.25 5.68 -1.69
N PRO A 190 24.21 5.58 -2.62
CA PRO A 190 23.96 5.90 -4.01
C PRO A 190 22.70 5.22 -4.57
N ILE A 191 21.90 6.00 -5.30
CA ILE A 191 20.70 5.54 -5.98
C ILE A 191 21.15 4.94 -7.31
N ASP A 192 21.27 3.62 -7.34
CA ASP A 192 21.82 2.88 -8.46
C ASP A 192 20.97 1.70 -8.93
N LEU A 193 19.86 1.40 -8.24
CA LEU A 193 18.94 0.33 -8.63
C LEU A 193 17.68 0.88 -9.30
N PRO A 194 17.17 0.21 -10.35
CA PRO A 194 15.87 0.51 -10.91
C PRO A 194 14.76 -0.01 -9.99
N THR A 195 13.61 0.65 -10.09
CA THR A 195 12.33 0.12 -9.67
C THR A 195 11.63 -0.56 -10.86
N TRP A 196 10.80 -1.54 -10.57
CA TRP A 196 9.81 -2.09 -11.48
C TRP A 196 8.45 -1.76 -10.89
N TYR A 197 7.63 -0.99 -11.59
CA TYR A 197 6.44 -0.41 -11.01
C TYR A 197 5.20 -0.56 -11.89
N CYS A 198 4.03 -0.44 -11.27
CA CYS A 198 2.77 -0.21 -11.97
C CYS A 198 1.78 0.53 -11.07
N THR A 199 0.88 1.29 -11.70
CA THR A 199 -0.17 2.08 -11.02
C THR A 199 -1.33 1.18 -10.59
N MET A 200 -1.67 1.22 -9.30
CA MET A 200 -2.72 0.37 -8.72
C MET A 200 -4.06 1.08 -8.58
N SER A 201 -4.04 2.40 -8.36
CA SER A 201 -5.22 3.19 -8.03
C SER A 201 -5.53 4.28 -9.06
N GLU A 202 -6.71 4.88 -8.93
CA GLU A 202 -6.96 6.23 -9.44
C GLU A 202 -6.40 7.30 -8.48
N SER A 203 -6.52 8.58 -8.86
CA SER A 203 -6.04 9.70 -8.04
C SER A 203 -6.72 9.69 -6.67
N ASP A 204 -5.95 9.92 -5.61
CA ASP A 204 -6.40 9.99 -4.22
C ASP A 204 -6.98 8.68 -3.66
N TYR A 205 -6.97 7.61 -4.47
CA TYR A 205 -7.32 6.24 -4.10
C TYR A 205 -8.59 6.15 -3.21
N PRO A 206 -9.72 6.78 -3.60
CA PRO A 206 -10.86 7.02 -2.71
C PRO A 206 -11.43 5.72 -2.10
N TYR A 207 -11.45 4.63 -2.88
CA TYR A 207 -11.95 3.32 -2.44
C TYR A 207 -10.99 2.54 -1.53
N ALA A 208 -9.75 2.99 -1.37
CA ALA A 208 -8.75 2.40 -0.48
C ALA A 208 -8.28 3.38 0.61
N GLN A 209 -8.82 4.61 0.63
CA GLN A 209 -8.28 5.72 1.40
C GLN A 209 -8.22 5.44 2.90
N GLN A 210 -9.28 4.88 3.49
CA GLN A 210 -9.30 4.58 4.92
C GLN A 210 -8.26 3.51 5.31
N ALA A 211 -8.23 2.39 4.57
CA ALA A 211 -7.28 1.31 4.80
C ALA A 211 -5.83 1.78 4.64
N MET A 212 -5.56 2.56 3.60
CA MET A 212 -4.21 3.06 3.31
C MET A 212 -3.78 4.17 4.26
N ASN A 213 -4.66 5.11 4.63
CA ASN A 213 -4.37 6.11 5.66
C ASN A 213 -4.05 5.47 7.00
N PHE A 214 -4.81 4.45 7.38
CA PHE A 214 -4.50 3.65 8.55
C PHE A 214 -3.12 3.02 8.43
N ALA A 215 -2.85 2.27 7.37
CA ALA A 215 -1.59 1.57 7.16
C ALA A 215 -0.39 2.54 7.15
N PHE A 216 -0.53 3.70 6.51
CA PHE A 216 0.50 4.74 6.43
C PHE A 216 0.71 5.55 7.72
N ALA A 217 -0.21 5.43 8.69
CA ALA A 217 -0.05 6.02 10.02
C ALA A 217 0.71 5.09 10.98
N GLN A 218 0.84 3.79 10.67
CA GLN A 218 1.47 2.82 11.56
C GLN A 218 3.00 2.84 11.48
N GLU A 219 3.65 2.22 12.47
CA GLU A 219 5.10 2.28 12.67
C GLU A 219 5.92 1.69 11.50
N VAL A 220 5.36 0.73 10.76
CA VAL A 220 6.07 0.14 9.60
C VAL A 220 6.17 1.11 8.41
N ALA A 221 5.32 2.15 8.37
CA ALA A 221 5.32 3.10 7.27
C ALA A 221 6.65 3.85 7.19
N ASN A 222 7.13 4.05 5.97
CA ASN A 222 8.42 4.66 5.65
C ASN A 222 9.64 3.95 6.27
N LYS A 223 9.52 2.65 6.58
CA LYS A 223 10.68 1.79 6.88
C LYS A 223 11.13 1.08 5.59
N ILE A 224 12.03 1.74 4.86
CA ILE A 224 12.55 1.27 3.57
C ILE A 224 13.72 0.31 3.78
N GLY A 225 13.70 -0.82 3.07
CA GLY A 225 14.77 -1.82 3.09
C GLY A 225 16.01 -1.38 2.30
N PRO A 226 17.13 -2.14 2.39
CA PRO A 226 18.39 -1.76 1.74
C PRO A 226 18.29 -1.59 0.22
N LEU A 227 17.52 -2.43 -0.49
CA LEU A 227 17.36 -2.28 -1.95
C LEU A 227 16.49 -1.06 -2.28
N GLY A 228 15.40 -0.87 -1.53
CA GLY A 228 14.53 0.30 -1.68
C GLY A 228 15.25 1.63 -1.51
N LYS A 229 16.20 1.72 -0.57
CA LYS A 229 17.04 2.92 -0.40
C LYS A 229 17.95 3.16 -1.61
N ARG A 230 18.57 2.11 -2.14
CA ARG A 230 19.34 2.16 -3.40
C ARG A 230 18.50 2.43 -4.64
N ALA A 231 17.18 2.31 -4.54
CA ALA A 231 16.23 2.75 -5.57
C ALA A 231 15.62 4.14 -5.30
N GLY A 232 16.04 4.82 -4.22
CA GLY A 232 15.59 6.16 -3.86
C GLY A 232 14.20 6.25 -3.22
N LEU A 233 13.62 5.13 -2.77
CA LEU A 233 12.26 5.10 -2.20
C LEU A 233 12.13 5.87 -0.87
N ASP A 234 13.25 6.24 -0.23
CA ASP A 234 13.30 7.03 1.00
C ASP A 234 13.46 8.55 0.76
N VAL A 235 13.51 9.00 -0.50
CA VAL A 235 13.46 10.43 -0.88
C VAL A 235 12.03 10.94 -0.74
N LYS A 236 11.70 11.55 0.41
CA LYS A 236 10.32 11.91 0.81
C LYS A 236 9.63 12.95 -0.07
N GLU A 237 10.41 13.70 -0.83
CA GLU A 237 9.90 14.68 -1.79
C GLU A 237 9.34 13.97 -3.04
N ASN A 238 9.91 12.82 -3.41
CA ASN A 238 9.44 11.97 -4.50
C ASN A 238 8.40 10.93 -4.02
N TYR A 239 8.60 10.34 -2.85
CA TYR A 239 7.76 9.29 -2.26
C TYR A 239 7.18 9.73 -0.92
N THR A 240 5.89 9.99 -0.88
CA THR A 240 5.26 10.62 0.30
C THR A 240 5.00 9.62 1.40
N LYS A 241 4.63 8.38 1.02
CA LYS A 241 4.40 7.25 1.91
C LYS A 241 4.89 5.95 1.26
N VAL A 242 5.52 5.09 2.05
CA VAL A 242 6.02 3.79 1.58
C VAL A 242 5.69 2.72 2.61
N ILE A 243 5.19 1.56 2.17
CA ILE A 243 5.05 0.37 3.00
C ILE A 243 5.76 -0.78 2.32
N ARG A 244 6.68 -1.41 3.05
CA ARG A 244 7.32 -2.65 2.60
C ARG A 244 6.35 -3.82 2.74
N LEU A 245 6.27 -4.61 1.67
CA LEU A 245 5.40 -5.76 1.54
C LEU A 245 6.21 -7.07 1.54
N LYS A 246 5.54 -8.16 1.90
CA LYS A 246 6.02 -9.53 1.74
C LYS A 246 5.02 -10.30 0.89
N HIS A 247 5.48 -11.10 -0.07
CA HIS A 247 4.58 -12.07 -0.72
C HIS A 247 4.04 -13.07 0.31
N PHE A 248 2.82 -13.55 0.06
CA PHE A 248 2.38 -14.81 0.67
C PHE A 248 3.28 -15.97 0.22
N SER A 249 3.31 -17.06 0.98
CA SER A 249 4.24 -18.18 0.75
C SER A 249 4.05 -18.90 -0.59
N ASP A 250 2.90 -18.74 -1.23
CA ASP A 250 2.56 -19.33 -2.54
C ASP A 250 2.54 -18.30 -3.68
N ALA A 251 2.98 -17.06 -3.45
CA ALA A 251 3.12 -16.02 -4.47
C ALA A 251 4.57 -15.88 -4.94
N SER A 252 4.76 -15.38 -6.17
CA SER A 252 6.09 -15.25 -6.77
C SER A 252 6.26 -13.99 -7.62
N ALA A 253 7.52 -13.73 -7.98
CA ALA A 253 7.89 -12.81 -9.04
C ALA A 253 8.36 -13.61 -10.26
N TRP A 254 8.08 -13.10 -11.44
CA TRP A 254 8.25 -13.80 -12.70
C TRP A 254 9.02 -12.92 -13.67
N VAL A 255 9.85 -13.53 -14.51
CA VAL A 255 10.57 -12.83 -15.58
C VAL A 255 10.24 -13.48 -16.92
N ASN A 256 9.96 -12.65 -17.92
CA ASN A 256 9.85 -13.10 -19.31
C ASN A 256 11.25 -13.33 -19.89
N ILE A 257 11.52 -14.57 -20.31
CA ILE A 257 12.81 -14.97 -20.90
C ILE A 257 12.73 -15.21 -22.42
N GLY A 258 11.55 -15.00 -23.01
CA GLY A 258 11.29 -15.34 -24.41
C GLY A 258 11.31 -16.85 -24.69
N GLN A 259 11.06 -17.20 -25.95
CA GLN A 259 11.16 -18.58 -26.43
C GLN A 259 12.35 -18.71 -27.38
N GLU A 260 13.19 -19.72 -27.16
CA GLU A 260 14.36 -19.99 -28.00
C GLU A 260 13.96 -20.15 -29.48
N GLY A 261 14.73 -19.55 -30.38
CA GLY A 261 14.46 -19.56 -31.82
C GLY A 261 13.26 -18.70 -32.26
N LYS A 262 12.58 -18.00 -31.33
CA LYS A 262 11.45 -17.11 -31.63
C LYS A 262 11.78 -15.65 -31.31
N ASN A 263 10.98 -14.74 -31.86
CA ASN A 263 11.12 -13.31 -31.58
C ASN A 263 10.61 -12.95 -30.17
N GLN A 264 10.90 -11.73 -29.73
CA GLN A 264 10.55 -11.19 -28.40
C GLN A 264 9.05 -11.19 -28.07
N LEU A 265 8.16 -11.36 -29.05
CA LEU A 265 6.71 -11.41 -28.86
C LEU A 265 6.24 -12.77 -28.33
N HIS A 266 7.10 -13.79 -28.36
CA HIS A 266 6.80 -15.11 -27.83
C HIS A 266 7.24 -15.20 -26.37
N ALA A 267 6.38 -14.71 -25.48
CA ALA A 267 6.66 -14.67 -24.06
C ALA A 267 6.77 -16.07 -23.43
N LYS A 268 7.63 -16.16 -22.42
CA LYS A 268 7.75 -17.31 -21.51
C LYS A 268 8.10 -16.76 -20.13
N TRP A 269 7.13 -16.72 -19.24
CA TRP A 269 7.35 -16.26 -17.86
C TRP A 269 7.81 -17.42 -16.99
N THR A 270 8.98 -17.26 -16.38
CA THR A 270 9.57 -18.22 -15.45
C THR A 270 9.73 -17.57 -14.08
N ALA A 271 9.53 -18.35 -13.02
CA ALA A 271 9.67 -17.84 -11.65
C ALA A 271 11.13 -17.47 -11.35
N ILE A 272 11.31 -16.32 -10.71
CA ILE A 272 12.60 -15.80 -10.25
C ILE A 272 13.01 -16.54 -8.97
N ASN A 273 14.29 -16.91 -8.90
CA ASN A 273 14.88 -17.49 -7.70
C ASN A 273 15.20 -16.39 -6.68
N ALA A 274 14.37 -16.30 -5.64
CA ALA A 274 14.48 -15.29 -4.59
C ALA A 274 15.72 -15.43 -3.69
N ASP A 275 16.37 -16.61 -3.68
CA ASP A 275 17.60 -16.84 -2.90
C ASP A 275 18.84 -16.28 -3.60
N LYS A 276 18.80 -16.13 -4.93
CA LYS A 276 19.93 -15.63 -5.73
C LYS A 276 19.71 -14.22 -6.30
N THR A 277 18.46 -13.88 -6.62
CA THR A 277 18.06 -12.51 -6.98
C THR A 277 17.24 -11.95 -5.83
N ARG A 278 17.89 -11.11 -5.01
CA ARG A 278 17.22 -10.46 -3.88
C ARG A 278 16.11 -9.56 -4.40
N ALA A 279 14.98 -9.54 -3.70
CA ALA A 279 13.83 -8.72 -4.05
C ALA A 279 13.25 -7.98 -2.83
N GLU A 280 12.80 -6.75 -3.05
CA GLU A 280 11.97 -6.01 -2.10
C GLU A 280 10.73 -5.48 -2.80
N PHE A 281 9.57 -5.62 -2.15
CA PHE A 281 8.28 -5.20 -2.70
C PHE A 281 7.68 -4.10 -1.83
N TYR A 282 6.98 -3.17 -2.47
CA TYR A 282 6.43 -1.99 -1.82
C TYR A 282 5.07 -1.64 -2.39
N VAL A 283 4.20 -1.10 -1.54
CA VAL A 283 3.16 -0.17 -1.98
C VAL A 283 3.60 1.23 -1.60
N VAL A 284 3.55 2.16 -2.55
CA VAL A 284 4.00 3.54 -2.36
C VAL A 284 2.92 4.51 -2.76
N GLU A 285 2.81 5.59 -2.00
CA GLU A 285 2.14 6.81 -2.45
C GLU A 285 3.18 7.70 -3.13
N ARG A 286 2.90 8.06 -4.38
CA ARG A 286 3.71 9.00 -5.16
C ARG A 286 2.80 9.89 -5.97
N ASN A 287 3.20 11.15 -6.12
CA ASN A 287 2.43 12.07 -6.95
C ASN A 287 2.59 11.72 -8.43
N PHE A 288 1.47 11.63 -9.14
CA PHE A 288 1.39 11.50 -10.57
C PHE A 288 0.56 12.66 -11.09
N PHE A 289 1.17 13.51 -11.92
CA PHE A 289 0.59 14.81 -12.31
C PHE A 289 0.11 15.66 -11.12
N ASN A 290 0.94 15.69 -10.05
CA ASN A 290 0.68 16.43 -8.81
C ASN A 290 -0.55 15.98 -7.99
N ARG A 291 -1.16 14.83 -8.30
CA ARG A 291 -2.13 14.13 -7.45
C ARG A 291 -1.53 12.87 -6.86
N PRO A 292 -1.87 12.46 -5.63
CA PRO A 292 -1.37 11.22 -5.05
C PRO A 292 -1.99 9.99 -5.72
N PHE A 293 -1.16 8.99 -5.99
CA PHE A 293 -1.57 7.68 -6.51
C PHE A 293 -0.83 6.58 -5.76
N LEU A 294 -1.41 5.38 -5.75
CA LEU A 294 -0.77 4.19 -5.20
C LEU A 294 -0.14 3.37 -6.32
N PHE A 295 1.10 2.97 -6.09
CA PHE A 295 1.88 2.13 -7.00
C PHE A 295 2.39 0.91 -6.26
N VAL A 296 2.40 -0.23 -6.96
CA VAL A 296 3.22 -1.37 -6.54
C VAL A 296 4.61 -1.17 -7.13
N MET A 297 5.65 -1.43 -6.33
CA MET A 297 7.04 -1.36 -6.77
C MET A 297 7.80 -2.61 -6.32
N ALA A 298 8.65 -3.12 -7.20
CA ALA A 298 9.62 -4.16 -6.91
C ALA A 298 11.03 -3.65 -7.21
N VAL A 299 11.99 -3.98 -6.36
CA VAL A 299 13.41 -3.69 -6.53
C VAL A 299 14.18 -4.99 -6.48
N PHE A 300 15.04 -5.22 -7.47
CA PHE A 300 15.84 -6.45 -7.58
C PHE A 300 17.32 -6.11 -7.60
N ASP A 301 18.14 -7.00 -7.03
CA ASP A 301 19.59 -6.98 -7.21
C ASP A 301 20.12 -8.42 -7.16
N ASN A 302 21.15 -8.70 -7.96
CA ASN A 302 21.86 -9.96 -7.89
C ASN A 302 23.04 -9.83 -6.93
N GLU A 303 23.35 -10.89 -6.18
CA GLU A 303 24.52 -10.88 -5.30
C GLU A 303 25.83 -11.04 -6.07
N ASP A 304 25.78 -11.72 -7.22
CA ASP A 304 26.93 -12.22 -7.97
C ASP A 304 27.25 -11.40 -9.24
N ASN A 305 26.44 -10.41 -9.57
CA ASN A 305 26.67 -9.51 -10.71
C ASN A 305 26.04 -8.13 -10.48
N GLN A 306 26.36 -7.18 -11.37
CA GLN A 306 25.89 -5.79 -11.28
C GLN A 306 24.87 -5.45 -12.37
N ASP A 307 24.13 -6.41 -12.91
CA ASP A 307 23.22 -6.19 -14.05
C ASP A 307 22.16 -5.11 -13.79
N PHE A 308 21.69 -4.98 -12.55
CA PHE A 308 20.69 -3.98 -12.17
C PHE A 308 21.28 -2.61 -11.85
N ARG A 309 22.60 -2.49 -11.70
CA ARG A 309 23.22 -1.27 -11.17
C ARG A 309 23.54 -0.29 -12.27
N TYR A 310 23.23 0.99 -12.05
CA TYR A 310 23.55 2.06 -12.97
C TYR A 310 23.57 3.41 -12.26
N ILE A 311 24.60 4.23 -12.48
CA ILE A 311 24.61 5.65 -12.15
C ILE A 311 25.08 6.40 -13.40
N ARG A 312 24.31 7.38 -13.86
CA ARG A 312 24.74 8.26 -14.96
C ARG A 312 26.02 8.99 -14.55
N PRO A 313 27.12 8.91 -15.32
CA PRO A 313 28.38 9.61 -15.01
C PRO A 313 28.33 11.10 -15.39
N ASP A 314 27.19 11.75 -15.20
CA ASP A 314 26.93 13.14 -15.60
C ASP A 314 25.81 13.76 -14.75
N GLY A 315 25.80 15.10 -14.69
CA GLY A 315 24.76 15.88 -14.03
C GLY A 315 24.99 16.10 -12.53
N ALA A 316 24.18 16.99 -11.94
CA ALA A 316 24.38 17.49 -10.58
C ALA A 316 24.34 16.40 -9.49
N TYR A 317 23.62 15.31 -9.70
CA TYR A 317 23.59 14.19 -8.76
C TYR A 317 24.94 13.46 -8.73
N TYR A 318 25.46 13.07 -9.90
CA TYR A 318 26.77 12.43 -10.02
C TYR A 318 27.87 13.32 -9.43
N GLU A 319 27.87 14.60 -9.81
CA GLU A 319 28.81 15.59 -9.29
C GLU A 319 28.79 15.72 -7.77
N ALA A 320 27.61 15.60 -7.15
CA ALA A 320 27.45 15.66 -5.70
C ALA A 320 27.85 14.37 -4.96
N ILE A 321 27.91 13.24 -5.65
CA ILE A 321 28.23 11.94 -5.02
C ILE A 321 29.61 11.40 -5.41
N LYS A 322 30.24 11.91 -6.47
CA LYS A 322 31.49 11.37 -7.04
C LYS A 322 32.67 11.29 -6.07
N THR A 323 32.71 12.13 -5.04
CA THR A 323 33.74 12.10 -3.99
C THR A 323 33.46 11.08 -2.89
N ARG A 324 32.21 10.58 -2.81
CA ARG A 324 31.74 9.62 -1.80
C ARG A 324 31.66 8.19 -2.34
N ILE A 325 31.71 8.02 -3.66
CA ILE A 325 31.66 6.70 -4.32
C ILE A 325 33.06 6.31 -4.79
N ASN A 326 33.33 5.00 -4.79
CA ASN A 326 34.50 4.45 -5.49
C ASN A 326 34.15 4.29 -6.98
N PRO A 327 34.78 5.03 -7.91
CA PRO A 327 34.46 4.91 -9.33
C PRO A 327 34.67 3.50 -9.90
N ALA A 328 35.54 2.69 -9.27
CA ALA A 328 35.78 1.31 -9.69
C ALA A 328 34.64 0.33 -9.28
N GLU A 329 33.78 0.73 -8.34
CA GLU A 329 32.68 -0.10 -7.83
C GLU A 329 31.32 0.31 -8.42
N VAL A 330 31.26 1.47 -9.09
CA VAL A 330 30.05 2.04 -9.67
C VAL A 330 29.97 1.70 -11.15
N LYS A 331 28.79 1.22 -11.55
CA LYS A 331 28.50 0.95 -12.95
C LYS A 331 27.89 2.16 -13.62
N THR A 332 28.52 2.62 -14.70
CA THR A 332 28.13 3.83 -15.44
C THR A 332 27.56 3.54 -16.84
N GLU A 333 27.37 2.25 -17.17
CA GLU A 333 26.74 1.79 -18.40
C GLU A 333 25.43 1.06 -18.09
N VAL A 334 24.34 1.48 -18.74
CA VAL A 334 23.03 0.86 -18.56
C VAL A 334 23.05 -0.56 -19.12
N THR A 335 22.57 -1.53 -18.33
CA THR A 335 22.26 -2.86 -18.88
C THR A 335 20.86 -2.87 -19.46
N SER A 336 20.78 -2.97 -20.77
CA SER A 336 19.51 -2.92 -21.50
C SER A 336 18.56 -4.03 -21.08
N GLN A 337 19.06 -5.24 -20.81
CA GLN A 337 18.29 -6.42 -20.39
C GLN A 337 18.99 -7.11 -19.20
N PRO A 338 18.67 -6.75 -17.95
CA PRO A 338 19.29 -7.35 -16.78
C PRO A 338 18.94 -8.83 -16.71
N ARG A 339 19.87 -9.64 -16.20
CA ARG A 339 19.66 -11.07 -16.01
C ARG A 339 19.09 -11.38 -14.63
N PHE A 340 18.21 -12.37 -14.59
CA PHE A 340 17.58 -12.89 -13.39
C PHE A 340 17.98 -14.36 -13.21
N TRP A 341 18.22 -14.76 -11.96
CA TRP A 341 18.31 -16.17 -11.62
C TRP A 341 16.91 -16.78 -11.62
N LEU A 342 16.77 -17.95 -12.23
CA LEU A 342 15.53 -18.70 -12.32
C LEU A 342 15.50 -19.85 -11.29
N ASN A 343 14.32 -20.35 -10.95
CA ASN A 343 14.16 -21.44 -9.99
C ASN A 343 14.88 -22.74 -10.38
N ASP A 344 15.11 -22.98 -11.67
CA ASP A 344 15.93 -24.10 -12.16
C ASP A 344 17.44 -23.88 -11.98
N GLY A 345 17.83 -22.73 -11.42
CA GLY A 345 19.21 -22.35 -11.18
C GLY A 345 19.92 -21.74 -12.38
N SER A 346 19.26 -21.56 -13.52
CA SER A 346 19.83 -20.87 -14.69
C SER A 346 19.76 -19.34 -14.56
N LEU A 347 20.56 -18.64 -15.37
CA LEU A 347 20.59 -17.17 -15.42
C LEU A 347 20.12 -16.71 -16.81
N SER A 348 19.07 -15.89 -16.88
CA SER A 348 18.44 -15.50 -18.16
C SER A 348 18.17 -14.00 -18.25
N LYS A 349 18.27 -13.43 -19.46
CA LYS A 349 17.98 -12.01 -19.73
C LYS A 349 16.48 -11.74 -19.70
N ALA A 350 16.09 -10.62 -19.11
CA ALA A 350 14.71 -10.14 -19.16
C ALA A 350 14.34 -9.62 -20.56
N VAL A 351 13.19 -10.07 -21.08
CA VAL A 351 12.65 -9.68 -22.38
C VAL A 351 11.39 -8.85 -22.19
N GLY A 352 11.46 -7.55 -22.48
CA GLY A 352 10.30 -6.66 -22.48
C GLY A 352 9.38 -6.85 -23.68
N LEU A 353 8.13 -6.45 -23.52
CA LEU A 353 7.11 -6.47 -24.56
C LEU A 353 6.77 -5.04 -25.01
N PRO A 354 6.35 -4.83 -26.26
CA PRO A 354 5.92 -3.52 -26.76
C PRO A 354 4.49 -3.16 -26.33
N VAL A 355 3.88 -3.91 -25.40
CA VAL A 355 2.49 -3.72 -24.95
C VAL A 355 2.44 -2.92 -23.64
N TYR A 356 1.32 -2.25 -23.40
CA TYR A 356 1.10 -1.52 -22.15
C TYR A 356 1.05 -2.42 -20.92
N GLY A 357 0.40 -3.58 -21.04
CA GLY A 357 0.21 -4.51 -19.94
C GLY A 357 -0.33 -5.84 -20.44
N VAL A 358 0.23 -6.95 -19.99
CA VAL A 358 -0.17 -8.32 -20.40
C VAL A 358 -1.64 -8.65 -20.15
N HIS A 359 -2.30 -7.92 -19.24
CA HIS A 359 -3.74 -8.06 -18.95
C HIS A 359 -4.63 -7.03 -19.68
N HIS A 360 -4.07 -6.24 -20.61
CA HIS A 360 -4.76 -5.14 -21.28
C HIS A 360 -4.69 -5.24 -22.81
N PRO A 361 -5.27 -6.29 -23.43
CA PRO A 361 -5.16 -6.53 -24.87
C PRO A 361 -5.84 -5.46 -25.74
N ASP A 362 -6.90 -4.82 -25.25
CA ASP A 362 -7.62 -3.73 -25.94
C ASP A 362 -7.50 -2.42 -25.17
N ARG A 363 -6.26 -2.01 -24.89
CA ARG A 363 -5.99 -0.76 -24.17
C ARG A 363 -6.38 0.48 -25.00
N ALA A 364 -6.37 0.37 -26.33
CA ALA A 364 -6.74 1.45 -27.23
C ALA A 364 -8.18 1.96 -27.01
N ALA A 365 -9.09 1.10 -26.56
CA ALA A 365 -10.47 1.47 -26.23
C ALA A 365 -10.62 2.50 -25.09
N TYR A 366 -9.53 2.86 -24.40
CA TYR A 366 -9.50 3.81 -23.28
C TYR A 366 -8.86 5.16 -23.63
N ASP A 367 -8.56 5.43 -24.91
CA ASP A 367 -7.92 6.66 -25.40
C ASP A 367 -6.61 7.05 -24.68
N ALA A 368 -5.99 6.07 -24.02
CA ALA A 368 -4.87 6.28 -23.11
C ALA A 368 -3.58 5.59 -23.59
N GLY A 369 -3.42 5.40 -24.90
CA GLY A 369 -2.29 4.70 -25.52
C GLY A 369 -2.31 3.19 -25.28
N GLY A 370 -1.88 2.39 -26.26
CA GLY A 370 -1.87 0.91 -26.15
C GLY A 370 -0.49 0.27 -26.05
N ALA A 371 0.57 1.05 -26.22
CA ALA A 371 1.94 0.56 -26.32
C ALA A 371 2.77 0.87 -25.07
N CYS A 372 3.81 0.06 -24.87
CA CYS A 372 4.88 0.40 -23.94
C CYS A 372 5.49 1.76 -24.34
N PRO A 373 5.79 2.66 -23.38
CA PRO A 373 6.47 3.91 -23.67
C PRO A 373 7.82 3.67 -24.37
N LEU A 374 8.19 4.59 -25.26
CA LEU A 374 9.35 4.41 -26.14
C LEU A 374 10.70 4.74 -25.47
N LYS A 375 10.66 5.41 -24.31
CA LYS A 375 11.83 5.79 -23.51
C LYS A 375 11.51 5.86 -22.01
N GLY A 376 12.54 5.94 -21.17
CA GLY A 376 12.39 6.25 -19.75
C GLY A 376 11.99 7.72 -19.50
N GLY A 377 11.96 8.12 -18.22
CA GLY A 377 11.73 9.52 -17.83
C GLY A 377 10.26 9.93 -17.74
N ASP A 378 9.98 11.22 -17.92
CA ASP A 378 8.70 11.84 -17.59
C ASP A 378 7.52 11.33 -18.44
N TRP A 379 6.47 10.80 -17.80
CA TRP A 379 5.21 10.39 -18.44
C TRP A 379 4.48 11.54 -19.14
N GLY A 380 4.85 12.80 -18.88
CA GLY A 380 4.28 13.98 -19.52
C GLY A 380 4.10 13.81 -21.03
N ARG A 381 2.86 14.02 -21.50
CA ARG A 381 2.41 13.91 -22.90
C ARG A 381 2.26 12.49 -23.46
N TYR A 382 2.50 11.43 -22.68
CA TYR A 382 2.06 10.09 -23.11
C TYR A 382 0.56 10.10 -23.46
N PRO A 383 0.12 9.49 -24.57
CA PRO A 383 0.80 8.49 -25.39
C PRO A 383 1.62 9.00 -26.57
N ASN A 384 1.92 10.30 -26.65
CA ASN A 384 2.81 10.82 -27.68
C ASN A 384 4.21 10.21 -27.54
N VAL A 385 4.91 10.03 -28.65
CA VAL A 385 6.26 9.45 -28.70
C VAL A 385 7.32 10.20 -27.88
N SER A 386 7.04 11.46 -27.52
CA SER A 386 7.88 12.27 -26.65
C SER A 386 7.75 11.93 -25.16
N GLY A 387 6.66 11.25 -24.77
CA GLY A 387 6.41 10.84 -23.39
C GLY A 387 7.26 9.65 -22.96
N GLY A 388 7.72 9.68 -21.72
CA GLY A 388 8.52 8.65 -21.08
C GLY A 388 7.69 7.64 -20.29
N SER A 389 8.38 6.84 -19.48
CA SER A 389 7.81 5.67 -18.82
C SER A 389 7.63 5.78 -17.30
N GLY A 390 7.70 6.98 -16.74
CA GLY A 390 7.45 7.19 -15.31
C GLY A 390 7.46 8.66 -14.91
N TRP A 391 8.45 9.09 -14.16
CA TRP A 391 8.45 10.42 -13.55
C TRP A 391 9.57 11.30 -14.07
N PRO A 392 9.41 12.62 -13.96
CA PRO A 392 10.46 13.53 -14.40
C PRO A 392 11.79 13.45 -13.65
N THR A 393 11.81 12.77 -12.50
CA THR A 393 13.02 12.50 -11.72
C THR A 393 13.68 11.18 -12.11
N GLN A 394 13.39 10.63 -13.29
CA GLN A 394 13.89 9.35 -13.75
C GLN A 394 14.71 9.47 -15.03
N TYR A 395 15.67 8.57 -15.20
CA TYR A 395 16.54 8.52 -16.37
C TYR A 395 15.78 8.14 -17.65
N GLU A 396 16.07 8.84 -18.76
CA GLU A 396 15.46 8.56 -20.07
C GLU A 396 16.10 7.35 -20.76
N GLU A 397 17.40 7.14 -20.53
CA GLU A 397 18.24 6.06 -21.08
C GLU A 397 17.92 4.70 -20.46
N VAL A 398 17.24 4.66 -19.31
CA VAL A 398 16.75 3.42 -18.71
C VAL A 398 15.41 3.06 -19.36
N THR A 399 15.47 2.22 -20.40
CA THR A 399 14.29 1.76 -21.14
C THR A 399 13.31 1.01 -20.25
N PRO A 400 11.98 1.21 -20.39
CA PRO A 400 10.98 0.63 -19.50
C PRO A 400 10.86 -0.89 -19.43
N LEU A 401 11.31 -1.65 -20.44
CA LEU A 401 11.14 -3.11 -20.48
C LEU A 401 9.73 -3.56 -19.98
N CYS A 402 8.66 -3.03 -20.56
CA CYS A 402 7.31 -3.31 -20.07
C CYS A 402 7.02 -4.81 -20.00
N ASP A 403 6.43 -5.25 -18.89
CA ASP A 403 6.01 -6.63 -18.64
C ASP A 403 7.12 -7.68 -18.75
N ALA A 404 8.39 -7.26 -18.75
CA ALA A 404 9.51 -8.18 -18.63
C ALA A 404 9.54 -8.83 -17.25
N VAL A 405 9.04 -8.14 -16.22
CA VAL A 405 8.86 -8.64 -14.88
C VAL A 405 7.39 -8.57 -14.51
N LEU A 406 6.88 -9.65 -13.92
CA LEU A 406 5.54 -9.72 -13.35
C LEU A 406 5.62 -10.08 -11.86
N VAL A 407 4.65 -9.65 -11.08
CA VAL A 407 4.49 -10.05 -9.67
C VAL A 407 3.08 -10.56 -9.44
N ASP A 408 2.92 -11.55 -8.57
CA ASP A 408 1.59 -11.93 -8.11
C ASP A 408 1.11 -10.89 -7.08
N ILE A 409 -0.04 -10.24 -7.32
CA ILE A 409 -0.59 -9.29 -6.35
C ILE A 409 -1.20 -10.08 -5.20
N LYS A 410 -0.33 -10.52 -4.29
CA LYS A 410 -0.69 -11.29 -3.11
C LYS A 410 0.36 -11.00 -2.04
N PHE A 411 0.13 -9.93 -1.30
CA PHE A 411 1.07 -9.36 -0.34
C PHE A 411 0.48 -9.23 1.06
N THR A 412 1.35 -9.28 2.06
CA THR A 412 1.04 -9.02 3.46
C THR A 412 2.14 -8.19 4.14
N THR A 413 1.79 -7.47 5.20
CA THR A 413 2.77 -6.91 6.14
C THR A 413 2.15 -6.70 7.52
N ASN A 414 2.96 -6.80 8.57
CA ASN A 414 2.54 -6.46 9.94
C ASN A 414 2.82 -4.97 10.17
N LEU A 415 1.78 -4.20 10.42
CA LEU A 415 1.82 -2.75 10.52
C LEU A 415 2.49 -2.25 11.81
N ASP A 416 2.45 -3.06 12.86
CA ASP A 416 3.13 -2.86 14.13
C ASP A 416 4.62 -3.23 14.10
N GLY A 417 5.14 -3.64 12.93
CA GLY A 417 6.55 -3.97 12.72
C GLY A 417 7.04 -5.25 13.42
N ARG A 418 6.17 -6.01 14.08
CA ARG A 418 6.54 -7.24 14.82
C ARG A 418 6.09 -8.50 14.09
N ASP A 419 6.93 -9.53 14.08
CA ASP A 419 6.58 -10.84 13.51
C ASP A 419 5.62 -11.59 14.44
N TRP A 420 4.70 -12.38 13.89
CA TRP A 420 3.78 -13.23 14.68
C TRP A 420 4.51 -14.35 15.43
N ARG A 421 5.73 -14.68 15.02
CA ARG A 421 6.60 -15.65 15.70
C ARG A 421 7.35 -15.07 16.90
N ASP A 422 7.22 -13.77 17.16
CA ASP A 422 7.76 -13.17 18.39
C ASP A 422 7.01 -13.71 19.61
N PRO A 423 7.65 -14.47 20.51
CA PRO A 423 6.98 -15.10 21.66
C PRO A 423 6.42 -14.09 22.66
N ASN A 424 6.83 -12.82 22.57
CA ASN A 424 6.36 -11.74 23.42
C ASN A 424 5.26 -10.89 22.75
N LYS A 425 4.77 -11.27 21.56
CA LYS A 425 3.66 -10.60 20.87
C LYS A 425 2.33 -11.22 21.30
N TYR A 426 1.29 -10.40 21.44
CA TYR A 426 -0.08 -10.85 21.80
C TYR A 426 -0.19 -11.70 23.07
N LEU A 427 0.60 -11.40 24.10
CA LEU A 427 0.53 -12.13 25.37
C LEU A 427 -0.83 -11.96 26.05
N ALA A 428 -1.39 -13.06 26.57
CA ALA A 428 -2.71 -13.08 27.21
C ALA A 428 -2.81 -12.17 28.45
N ASN A 429 -1.68 -11.92 29.12
CA ASN A 429 -1.57 -11.04 30.29
C ASN A 429 -1.25 -9.58 29.93
N ALA A 430 -1.10 -9.24 28.64
CA ALA A 430 -0.68 -7.91 28.21
C ALA A 430 -1.63 -6.80 28.70
N GLY A 431 -2.95 -7.02 28.62
CA GLY A 431 -3.95 -6.05 29.05
C GLY A 431 -4.04 -5.84 30.57
N LYS A 432 -3.47 -6.76 31.36
CA LYS A 432 -3.38 -6.64 32.82
C LYS A 432 -2.03 -6.09 33.27
N GLY A 433 -0.99 -6.24 32.45
CA GLY A 433 0.34 -5.67 32.71
C GLY A 433 1.13 -6.39 33.80
N THR A 434 0.74 -7.61 34.20
CA THR A 434 1.39 -8.36 35.29
C THR A 434 1.73 -9.79 34.88
N GLN A 435 2.81 -10.34 35.43
CA GLN A 435 3.18 -11.74 35.22
C GLN A 435 2.25 -12.70 35.95
N SER A 436 1.55 -12.26 36.99
CA SER A 436 0.60 -13.10 37.73
C SER A 436 -0.82 -12.62 37.49
N ILE A 437 -1.69 -13.52 37.04
CA ILE A 437 -3.10 -13.24 36.75
C ILE A 437 -3.97 -14.21 37.53
N VAL A 438 -4.92 -13.67 38.29
CA VAL A 438 -5.93 -14.46 38.99
C VAL A 438 -7.13 -14.67 38.07
N TYR A 439 -7.37 -15.93 37.71
CA TYR A 439 -8.55 -16.38 36.97
C TYR A 439 -9.64 -16.76 37.96
N LYS A 440 -10.89 -16.37 37.64
CA LYS A 440 -12.09 -16.81 38.34
C LYS A 440 -12.79 -17.85 37.48
N MET A 441 -13.18 -18.97 38.07
CA MET A 441 -13.74 -20.11 37.36
C MET A 441 -14.84 -20.76 38.20
N GLN A 442 -15.69 -21.57 37.56
CA GLN A 442 -16.65 -22.38 38.27
C GLN A 442 -15.94 -23.63 38.82
N PRO A 443 -15.99 -23.90 40.13
CA PRO A 443 -15.37 -25.08 40.72
C PRO A 443 -15.93 -26.38 40.13
N GLY A 444 -15.09 -27.40 40.06
CA GLY A 444 -15.50 -28.72 39.56
C GLY A 444 -14.34 -29.71 39.49
N LYS A 445 -14.53 -30.78 38.71
CA LYS A 445 -13.52 -31.81 38.47
C LYS A 445 -13.25 -31.93 36.98
N TYR A 446 -12.03 -31.59 36.57
CA TYR A 446 -11.57 -31.72 35.19
C TYR A 446 -11.20 -33.18 34.90
N GLY A 447 -11.55 -33.66 33.71
CA GLY A 447 -11.10 -34.95 33.20
C GLY A 447 -11.79 -36.18 33.80
N GLU A 448 -12.87 -36.04 34.56
CA GLU A 448 -13.63 -37.18 35.07
C GLU A 448 -14.42 -37.88 33.95
N PHE A 449 -14.16 -39.17 33.74
CA PHE A 449 -14.89 -39.95 32.74
C PHE A 449 -16.35 -40.11 33.11
N THR A 450 -17.25 -39.84 32.17
CA THR A 450 -18.69 -40.02 32.33
C THR A 450 -19.21 -41.22 31.55
N ASP A 451 -18.51 -41.68 30.51
CA ASP A 451 -18.95 -42.75 29.65
C ASP A 451 -18.91 -44.13 30.33
N PRO A 452 -19.88 -45.03 30.05
CA PRO A 452 -19.97 -46.32 30.71
C PRO A 452 -18.77 -47.25 30.45
N TYR A 453 -18.11 -47.13 29.29
CA TYR A 453 -16.99 -48.00 28.93
C TYR A 453 -15.80 -47.76 29.87
N ASN A 454 -15.42 -46.49 30.04
CA ASN A 454 -14.33 -46.10 30.93
C ASN A 454 -14.67 -46.31 32.41
N LYS A 455 -15.93 -46.05 32.81
CA LYS A 455 -16.38 -46.32 34.18
C LYS A 455 -16.36 -47.81 34.52
N LYS A 456 -16.89 -48.68 33.65
CA LYS A 456 -16.98 -50.13 33.90
C LYS A 456 -15.61 -50.79 34.06
N ARG A 457 -14.60 -50.32 33.33
CA ARG A 457 -13.22 -50.83 33.42
C ARG A 457 -12.41 -50.19 34.54
N GLY A 458 -13.01 -49.32 35.36
CA GLY A 458 -12.32 -48.61 36.43
C GLY A 458 -11.19 -47.69 35.95
N ALA A 459 -11.23 -47.26 34.68
CA ALA A 459 -10.19 -46.39 34.15
C ALA A 459 -10.27 -45.01 34.77
N MET A 460 -9.10 -44.42 35.05
CA MET A 460 -8.97 -43.05 35.51
C MET A 460 -8.23 -42.23 34.47
N ASN A 461 -8.59 -40.95 34.35
CA ASN A 461 -7.81 -40.01 33.56
C ASN A 461 -6.61 -39.54 34.40
N GLY A 462 -5.39 -39.83 33.94
CA GLY A 462 -4.15 -39.41 34.60
C GLY A 462 -3.99 -37.89 34.69
N GLU A 463 -4.73 -37.14 33.88
CA GLU A 463 -4.75 -35.67 33.87
C GLU A 463 -5.92 -35.08 34.69
N SER A 464 -6.72 -35.93 35.35
CA SER A 464 -7.84 -35.43 36.15
C SER A 464 -7.36 -34.59 37.32
N MET A 465 -8.06 -33.48 37.57
CA MET A 465 -7.72 -32.56 38.65
C MET A 465 -8.94 -31.81 39.18
N ASN A 466 -8.84 -31.37 40.42
CA ASN A 466 -9.83 -30.46 41.00
C ASN A 466 -9.62 -29.07 40.43
N VAL A 467 -10.71 -28.45 39.97
CA VAL A 467 -10.76 -27.08 39.48
C VAL A 467 -11.26 -26.19 40.62
N PRO A 468 -10.42 -25.29 41.16
CA PRO A 468 -10.82 -24.39 42.26
C PRO A 468 -11.79 -23.29 41.78
N ASP A 469 -12.26 -22.38 42.64
CA ASP A 469 -13.01 -21.18 42.22
C ASP A 469 -12.08 -20.07 41.66
N THR A 470 -10.81 -20.13 42.04
CA THR A 470 -9.77 -19.18 41.67
C THR A 470 -8.44 -19.89 41.41
N LEU A 471 -7.75 -19.47 40.36
CA LEU A 471 -6.42 -20.00 40.01
C LEU A 471 -5.52 -18.84 39.61
N THR A 472 -4.31 -18.78 40.17
CA THR A 472 -3.29 -17.84 39.72
C THR A 472 -2.42 -18.51 38.67
N LEU A 473 -2.40 -17.97 37.45
CA LEU A 473 -1.42 -18.34 36.44
C LEU A 473 -0.27 -17.33 36.45
N THR A 474 0.95 -17.85 36.35
CA THR A 474 2.17 -17.06 36.23
C THR A 474 2.75 -17.17 34.82
N PHE A 475 3.04 -16.04 34.20
CA PHE A 475 3.60 -15.90 32.87
C PHE A 475 5.08 -15.52 32.97
N PRO A 476 5.95 -16.03 32.07
CA PRO A 476 7.37 -15.72 32.09
C PRO A 476 7.68 -14.26 31.73
N ALA A 477 6.79 -13.58 31.02
CA ALA A 477 6.97 -12.21 30.56
C ALA A 477 5.67 -11.41 30.54
N VAL A 478 5.78 -10.09 30.42
CA VAL A 478 4.71 -9.15 30.15
C VAL A 478 5.17 -8.23 29.03
N SER A 479 4.29 -8.03 28.05
CA SER A 479 4.45 -7.03 26.99
C SER A 479 3.25 -6.11 27.01
N LYS A 480 3.44 -4.87 26.54
CA LYS A 480 2.30 -4.00 26.26
C LYS A 480 1.38 -4.66 25.22
N PRO A 481 0.05 -4.47 25.33
CA PRO A 481 -0.86 -4.86 24.26
C PRO A 481 -0.42 -4.27 22.93
N VAL A 482 -0.69 -4.98 21.84
CA VAL A 482 -0.60 -4.38 20.51
C VAL A 482 -1.62 -3.25 20.45
N ASP A 483 -1.19 -2.11 19.96
CA ASP A 483 -1.98 -0.89 19.83
C ASP A 483 -1.74 -0.30 18.43
N TYR A 484 -2.35 0.84 18.15
CA TYR A 484 -2.28 1.47 16.84
C TYR A 484 -2.25 2.99 16.92
N VAL A 485 -1.67 3.60 15.90
CA VAL A 485 -1.74 5.05 15.71
C VAL A 485 -3.07 5.38 15.07
N GLN A 486 -3.86 6.23 15.73
CA GLN A 486 -5.10 6.75 15.14
C GLN A 486 -4.77 7.50 13.84
N PRO A 487 -5.39 7.13 12.71
CA PRO A 487 -5.20 7.89 11.48
C PRO A 487 -5.79 9.30 11.66
N PRO A 488 -5.29 10.30 10.92
CA PRO A 488 -5.92 11.62 10.89
C PRO A 488 -7.40 11.50 10.52
N GLN A 489 -8.28 12.19 11.26
CA GLN A 489 -9.71 12.21 10.94
C GLN A 489 -9.92 12.83 9.56
N LEU A 490 -10.62 12.11 8.68
CA LEU A 490 -11.09 12.64 7.41
C LEU A 490 -12.26 13.61 7.69
N LEU A 491 -11.96 14.87 7.98
CA LEU A 491 -12.98 15.90 8.22
C LEU A 491 -13.72 16.21 6.90
N GLY A 492 -15.03 15.95 6.86
CA GLY A 492 -15.97 16.64 5.97
C GLY A 492 -15.78 16.49 4.46
N GLN A 493 -15.04 15.50 3.97
CA GLN A 493 -14.94 15.28 2.53
C GLN A 493 -16.14 14.46 2.04
N ALA A 494 -17.06 15.11 1.32
CA ALA A 494 -17.66 14.45 0.18
C ALA A 494 -16.49 13.91 -0.64
N GLY A 495 -16.30 12.60 -0.66
CA GLY A 495 -15.16 11.97 -1.33
C GLY A 495 -15.02 12.55 -2.74
N PRO A 496 -13.79 12.77 -3.23
CA PRO A 496 -13.61 13.33 -4.57
C PRO A 496 -14.43 12.49 -5.56
N VAL A 497 -15.40 13.13 -6.21
CA VAL A 497 -16.20 12.47 -7.25
C VAL A 497 -15.24 12.23 -8.42
N PRO A 498 -15.02 10.97 -8.83
CA PRO A 498 -14.15 10.67 -9.95
C PRO A 498 -14.65 11.41 -11.20
N THR A 499 -13.80 12.20 -11.84
CA THR A 499 -14.12 12.88 -13.11
C THR A 499 -13.62 12.04 -14.29
N GLU A 500 -14.26 12.10 -15.46
CA GLU A 500 -13.85 11.34 -16.67
C GLU A 500 -12.35 11.45 -16.99
N LEU A 501 -11.73 12.58 -16.67
CA LEU A 501 -10.30 12.85 -16.89
C LEU A 501 -9.36 12.30 -15.78
N SER A 502 -9.91 11.87 -14.63
CA SER A 502 -9.15 11.44 -13.45
C SER A 502 -9.33 9.97 -13.08
N THR A 503 -10.21 9.24 -13.78
CA THR A 503 -10.48 7.83 -13.46
C THR A 503 -9.68 6.90 -14.37
N CYS A 504 -9.14 5.81 -13.81
CA CYS A 504 -8.69 4.65 -14.59
C CYS A 504 -9.85 3.68 -14.91
N ARG A 505 -11.10 4.17 -14.84
CA ARG A 505 -12.33 3.45 -15.19
C ARG A 505 -12.82 3.94 -16.56
N PRO A 506 -13.38 3.06 -17.40
CA PRO A 506 -14.30 3.55 -18.41
C PRO A 506 -15.53 4.07 -17.67
N VAL A 507 -15.86 5.35 -17.82
CA VAL A 507 -17.20 5.84 -17.45
C VAL A 507 -18.15 5.26 -18.48
N ILE A 508 -18.61 4.03 -18.24
CA ILE A 508 -19.63 3.39 -19.07
C ILE A 508 -20.91 4.16 -18.79
N ASN A 509 -21.21 5.15 -19.64
CA ASN A 509 -22.47 5.89 -19.75
C ASN A 509 -23.41 5.65 -18.56
N GLN A 510 -23.18 6.34 -17.43
CA GLN A 510 -24.32 6.63 -16.58
C GLN A 510 -25.27 7.43 -17.47
N ALA A 511 -26.43 6.83 -17.72
CA ALA A 511 -27.42 7.27 -18.68
C ALA A 511 -27.51 8.80 -18.73
N SER A 512 -27.47 9.33 -19.94
CA SER A 512 -27.80 10.71 -20.25
C SER A 512 -29.07 11.13 -19.48
N PHE A 513 -28.90 11.87 -18.39
CA PHE A 513 -30.02 12.61 -17.79
C PHE A 513 -30.30 13.92 -18.53
N ASP A 514 -29.54 14.25 -19.58
CA ASP A 514 -29.71 15.48 -20.38
C ASP A 514 -30.08 15.23 -21.86
N LYS A 515 -30.89 14.20 -22.14
CA LYS A 515 -31.60 14.12 -23.42
C LYS A 515 -33.07 13.83 -23.21
N GLY A 516 -33.84 14.88 -22.90
CA GLY A 516 -35.28 14.81 -23.10
C GLY A 516 -36.15 15.69 -22.21
N VAL A 517 -35.89 16.99 -22.11
CA VAL A 517 -36.98 17.97 -21.88
C VAL A 517 -36.71 19.21 -22.73
N ILE A 518 -37.10 19.15 -24.00
CA ILE A 518 -37.54 20.34 -24.74
C ILE A 518 -39.02 20.09 -25.03
N THR A 519 -39.87 20.60 -24.15
CA THR A 519 -41.30 20.77 -24.39
C THR A 519 -41.51 21.84 -25.46
N LYS A 520 -42.36 21.54 -26.44
CA LYS A 520 -43.25 22.55 -27.02
C LYS A 520 -44.42 22.76 -26.08
#